data_AF-A0A8E8PCL4-F1
#
_entry.id   AF-A0A8E8PCL4-F1
#
_cell.length_a   1.000
_cell.length_b   1.000
_cell.length_c   1.000
_cell.angle_alpha   90.00
_cell.angle_beta   90.00
_cell.angle_gamma   90.00
#
_symmetry.space_group_name_H-M   'P 1'
#
loop_
_entity.id
_entity.type
_entity.pdbx_description
1 polymer ?
#
loop_
_entity_poly.entity_id
_entity_poly.type
_entity_poly.pdbx_seq_one_letter_code
_entity_poly.pdbx_strand_id
1 'polypeptide(L)'
;MARISLDCHNSFPGIPLSVLTVPMENKYKCQQCHLVLRKPVQAQCGHRFCVHCFKQLTSSGPKPCEACRQEEIYEEPISILNSNEVFPDNAAGREIASLPARCLNEGCSWTGSIKEYEAQHEGRCEFERVKCDACQNSILRTEMYRHIERECEARTLNCKYCKMTFNFKDIKAHDAICLKFPLQCKDCGKKKIPREKFNDHSKSCAKSKSACPFSEVGCKSVIENGKLGDHEQISTMEHLRLLLPMVLSMARTRADASGPGEWQEDSGLGLYRAPEEGVNMGTGATASGQSVDLEKKVSALENIVCVLNREVERSSITLEAFSHQHRLDQEKIENLSNKVHQLERTVTMKDLQLSETEQLLRELQFCTYDGIFVWKISDFSRRRQDAVAGRTPAMFSPAFYSSKYGYKMCLRLYLNGDGTGRGTHLSLFFVVMRGKCDALLKWPFSQKVTLMLLDQNNREHIIDAFRPDVTSTSFQQPISEMNIASGCPLFCPLAKLAGKSPYLRDDTIFIKAIVDLTGL
;
A
#
# COMPACT_ATOMS: atom_id res chain seq x y z
N MET A 1 -0.85 46.56 2.43
CA MET A 1 -1.66 46.09 1.28
C MET A 1 -1.67 44.58 1.31
N ALA A 2 -2.78 43.98 1.74
CA ALA A 2 -2.88 42.54 1.92
C ALA A 2 -2.85 41.83 0.56
N ARG A 3 -1.79 41.05 0.29
CA ARG A 3 -1.72 40.15 -0.86
C ARG A 3 -2.71 39.01 -0.64
N ILE A 4 -3.56 38.74 -1.62
CA ILE A 4 -4.51 37.61 -1.58
C ILE A 4 -3.70 36.32 -1.69
N SER A 5 -3.75 35.46 -0.66
CA SER A 5 -3.48 34.03 -0.86
C SER A 5 -4.66 33.47 -1.67
N LEU A 6 -4.37 33.13 -2.92
CA LEU A 6 -5.30 32.47 -3.84
C LEU A 6 -5.46 30.98 -3.49
N ASP A 7 -5.18 30.56 -2.26
CA ASP A 7 -5.25 29.15 -1.86
C ASP A 7 -6.63 28.83 -1.29
N CYS A 8 -7.54 28.44 -2.19
CA CYS A 8 -8.85 27.91 -1.84
C CYS A 8 -9.06 26.63 -2.66
N HIS A 9 -8.81 25.49 -2.01
CA HIS A 9 -8.74 24.13 -2.55
C HIS A 9 -10.04 23.54 -3.14
N ASN A 10 -11.04 24.37 -3.48
CA ASN A 10 -12.25 23.97 -4.22
C ASN A 10 -12.98 25.24 -4.70
N SER A 11 -12.40 25.98 -5.64
CA SER A 11 -13.08 27.14 -6.21
C SER A 11 -13.99 26.66 -7.33
N PHE A 12 -15.26 26.40 -7.02
CA PHE A 12 -16.31 26.27 -8.03
C PHE A 12 -16.41 27.55 -8.88
N PRO A 13 -16.91 27.48 -10.13
CA PRO A 13 -17.25 28.65 -10.91
C PRO A 13 -18.42 29.42 -10.28
N GLY A 14 -18.94 30.44 -10.98
CA GLY A 14 -20.08 31.22 -10.51
C GLY A 14 -21.31 30.37 -10.18
N ILE A 15 -22.19 30.88 -9.31
CA ILE A 15 -23.37 30.15 -8.86
C ILE A 15 -24.46 30.23 -9.95
N PRO A 16 -25.06 29.11 -10.38
CA PRO A 16 -26.08 29.12 -11.42
C PRO A 16 -27.25 30.03 -11.07
N LEU A 17 -27.73 30.82 -12.04
CA LEU A 17 -28.85 31.75 -11.83
C LEU A 17 -30.14 31.03 -11.37
N SER A 18 -30.32 29.78 -11.78
CA SER A 18 -31.47 28.95 -11.40
C SER A 18 -31.54 28.63 -9.91
N VAL A 19 -30.41 28.72 -9.19
CA VAL A 19 -30.36 28.56 -7.73
C VAL A 19 -31.08 29.72 -7.05
N LEU A 20 -31.07 30.91 -7.64
CA LEU A 20 -31.77 32.06 -7.07
C LEU A 20 -33.29 31.94 -7.23
N THR A 21 -34.01 32.37 -6.20
CA THR A 21 -35.48 32.48 -6.24
C THR A 21 -35.95 33.88 -6.64
N VAL A 22 -35.01 34.82 -6.80
CA VAL A 22 -35.24 36.21 -7.21
C VAL A 22 -34.53 36.52 -8.51
N PRO A 23 -35.06 37.46 -9.34
CA PRO A 23 -34.37 37.95 -10.52
C PRO A 23 -33.00 38.54 -10.16
N MET A 24 -31.99 38.21 -10.95
CA MET A 24 -30.62 38.62 -10.69
C MET A 24 -30.28 39.95 -11.35
N GLU A 25 -29.75 40.89 -10.57
CA GLU A 25 -29.19 42.14 -11.10
C GLU A 25 -27.90 41.89 -11.90
N ASN A 26 -27.74 42.58 -13.03
CA ASN A 26 -26.56 42.44 -13.89
C ASN A 26 -25.24 42.76 -13.14
N LYS A 27 -25.28 43.67 -12.16
CA LYS A 27 -24.10 44.12 -11.41
C LYS A 27 -23.44 43.04 -10.55
N TYR A 28 -24.13 41.92 -10.28
CA TYR A 28 -23.51 40.75 -9.62
C TYR A 28 -23.40 39.50 -10.48
N LYS A 29 -23.42 39.67 -11.80
CA LYS A 29 -22.98 38.63 -12.73
C LYS A 29 -21.46 38.70 -12.91
N CYS A 30 -20.84 37.54 -13.01
CA CYS A 30 -19.43 37.43 -13.34
C CYS A 30 -19.20 37.77 -14.80
N GLN A 31 -18.19 38.58 -15.07
CA GLN A 31 -17.90 39.00 -16.43
C GLN A 31 -17.30 37.90 -17.33
N GLN A 32 -16.87 36.77 -16.74
CA GLN A 32 -16.32 35.63 -17.48
C GLN A 32 -17.31 34.48 -17.67
N CYS A 33 -18.04 34.09 -16.63
CA CYS A 33 -18.97 32.95 -16.70
C CYS A 33 -20.44 33.38 -16.80
N HIS A 34 -20.74 34.68 -16.66
CA HIS A 34 -22.09 35.27 -16.68
C HIS A 34 -23.08 34.72 -15.64
N LEU A 35 -22.59 33.89 -14.71
CA LEU A 35 -23.32 33.40 -13.54
C LEU A 35 -23.19 34.36 -12.36
N VAL A 36 -23.92 34.09 -11.27
CA VAL A 36 -23.82 34.88 -10.03
C VAL A 36 -22.39 34.82 -9.50
N LEU A 37 -21.83 35.96 -9.11
CA LEU A 37 -20.44 36.02 -8.63
C LEU A 37 -20.25 35.15 -7.38
N ARG A 38 -19.36 34.17 -7.48
CA ARG A 38 -18.88 33.39 -6.34
C ARG A 38 -17.57 33.96 -5.83
N LYS A 39 -17.55 34.34 -4.54
CA LYS A 39 -16.41 35.05 -3.92
C LYS A 39 -15.95 36.18 -4.85
N PRO A 40 -16.76 37.23 -5.05
CA PRO A 40 -16.47 38.26 -6.04
C PRO A 40 -15.13 38.94 -5.78
N VAL A 41 -14.39 39.17 -6.86
CA VAL A 41 -13.21 40.02 -6.92
C VAL A 41 -13.42 41.13 -7.94
N GLN A 42 -12.84 42.29 -7.67
CA GLN A 42 -12.89 43.46 -8.51
C GLN A 42 -11.48 43.74 -9.07
N ALA A 43 -11.38 43.85 -10.39
CA ALA A 43 -10.16 44.26 -11.08
C ALA A 43 -9.94 45.78 -10.95
N GLN A 44 -8.74 46.28 -11.30
CA GLN A 44 -8.45 47.72 -11.27
C GLN A 44 -9.41 48.54 -12.14
N CYS A 45 -9.86 48.01 -13.27
CA CYS A 45 -10.86 48.64 -14.13
C CYS A 45 -12.28 48.68 -13.54
N GLY A 46 -12.51 48.07 -12.38
CA GLY A 46 -13.80 48.07 -11.70
C GLY A 46 -14.71 46.89 -12.04
N HIS A 47 -14.41 46.10 -13.09
CA HIS A 47 -15.20 44.90 -13.44
C HIS A 47 -15.03 43.76 -12.42
N ARG A 48 -16.11 43.00 -12.25
CA ARG A 48 -16.21 41.93 -11.24
C ARG A 48 -16.11 40.54 -11.84
N PHE A 49 -15.37 39.67 -11.15
CA PHE A 49 -15.16 38.28 -11.53
C PHE A 49 -15.34 37.34 -10.33
N CYS A 50 -15.69 36.08 -10.57
CA CYS A 50 -15.52 35.05 -9.54
C CYS A 50 -14.02 34.84 -9.31
N VAL A 51 -13.59 34.55 -8.08
CA VAL A 51 -12.18 34.20 -7.79
C VAL A 51 -11.68 33.08 -8.70
N HIS A 52 -12.49 32.03 -8.94
CA HIS A 52 -12.13 30.94 -9.86
C HIS A 52 -11.88 31.45 -11.29
N CYS A 53 -12.85 32.20 -11.82
CA CYS A 53 -12.80 32.70 -13.20
C CYS A 53 -11.64 33.67 -13.42
N PHE A 54 -11.36 34.55 -12.45
CA PHE A 54 -10.26 35.51 -12.54
C PHE A 54 -8.91 34.78 -12.60
N LYS A 55 -8.69 33.81 -11.71
CA LYS A 55 -7.46 32.99 -11.74
C LYS A 55 -7.27 32.27 -13.06
N GLN A 56 -8.34 31.68 -13.60
CA GLN A 56 -8.30 30.97 -14.88
C GLN A 56 -7.97 31.92 -16.03
N LEU A 57 -8.51 33.15 -16.02
CA LEU A 57 -8.21 34.17 -17.02
C LEU A 57 -6.74 34.63 -16.96
N THR A 58 -6.20 34.84 -15.76
CA THR A 58 -4.83 35.37 -15.57
C THR A 58 -3.77 34.27 -15.44
N SER A 59 -4.10 32.99 -15.64
CA SER A 59 -3.17 31.88 -15.42
C SER A 59 -1.97 31.90 -16.36
N SER A 60 -2.12 32.50 -17.53
CA SER A 60 -1.07 32.65 -18.55
C SER A 60 -0.42 34.04 -18.53
N GLY A 61 -0.56 34.79 -17.44
CA GLY A 61 -0.07 36.16 -17.30
C GLY A 61 -1.15 37.23 -17.48
N PRO A 62 -0.78 38.52 -17.47
CA PRO A 62 -1.72 39.63 -17.60
C PRO A 62 -2.52 39.57 -18.92
N LYS A 63 -3.82 39.86 -18.85
CA LYS A 63 -4.74 39.81 -20.00
C LYS A 63 -5.61 41.07 -20.07
N PRO A 64 -5.93 41.58 -21.27
CA PRO A 64 -6.86 42.70 -21.39
C PRO A 64 -8.25 42.30 -20.89
N CYS A 65 -8.91 43.22 -20.19
CA CYS A 65 -10.30 43.07 -19.78
C CYS A 65 -11.23 43.21 -20.99
N GLU A 66 -11.85 42.09 -21.39
CA GLU A 66 -12.77 42.10 -22.54
C GLU A 66 -14.04 42.92 -22.28
N ALA A 67 -14.42 43.09 -21.02
CA ALA A 67 -15.56 43.91 -20.65
C ALA A 67 -15.32 45.40 -20.87
N CYS A 68 -14.12 45.89 -20.54
CA CYS A 68 -13.74 47.26 -20.86
C CYS A 68 -13.81 47.52 -22.36
N ARG A 69 -13.48 46.52 -23.19
CA ARG A 69 -13.57 46.63 -24.65
C ARG A 69 -15.02 46.66 -25.13
N GLN A 70 -15.87 45.79 -24.57
CA GLN A 70 -17.29 45.75 -24.90
C GLN A 70 -18.04 47.02 -24.46
N GLU A 71 -17.63 47.62 -23.35
CA GLU A 71 -18.20 48.86 -22.81
C GLU A 71 -17.54 50.13 -23.38
N GLU A 72 -16.56 49.99 -24.29
CA GLU A 72 -15.81 51.09 -24.90
C GLU A 72 -15.08 52.02 -23.89
N ILE A 73 -14.71 51.48 -22.72
CA ILE A 73 -13.98 52.17 -21.64
C ILE A 73 -12.55 51.64 -21.44
N TYR A 74 -11.99 51.00 -22.47
CA TYR A 74 -10.66 50.40 -22.40
C TYR A 74 -9.56 51.46 -22.33
N GLU A 75 -8.82 51.47 -21.21
CA GLU A 75 -7.67 52.34 -20.97
C GLU A 75 -6.47 51.50 -20.47
N GLU A 76 -5.35 51.55 -21.19
CA GLU A 76 -4.08 50.99 -20.72
C GLU A 76 -3.38 51.99 -19.79
N PRO A 77 -2.92 51.58 -18.58
CA PRO A 77 -2.73 50.21 -18.08
C PRO A 77 -3.89 49.63 -17.24
N ILE A 78 -4.92 50.43 -16.91
CA ILE A 78 -5.97 50.09 -15.92
C ILE A 78 -6.83 48.88 -16.33
N SER A 79 -7.01 48.69 -17.64
CA SER A 79 -7.82 47.62 -18.23
C SER A 79 -7.06 46.30 -18.41
N ILE A 80 -5.85 46.18 -17.88
CA ILE A 80 -5.08 44.94 -17.87
C ILE A 80 -5.38 44.16 -16.58
N LEU A 81 -6.01 42.99 -16.72
CA LEU A 81 -6.28 42.06 -15.65
C LEU A 81 -4.98 41.39 -15.21
N ASN A 82 -4.56 41.66 -13.98
CA ASN A 82 -3.34 41.15 -13.39
C ASN A 82 -3.64 40.46 -12.05
N SER A 83 -3.07 39.27 -11.84
CA SER A 83 -3.24 38.50 -10.61
C SER A 83 -2.77 39.22 -9.35
N ASN A 84 -1.85 40.17 -9.49
CA ASN A 84 -1.28 40.93 -8.38
C ASN A 84 -2.09 42.20 -8.03
N GLU A 85 -3.04 42.57 -8.88
CA GLU A 85 -3.74 43.87 -8.86
C GLU A 85 -5.26 43.68 -8.85
N VAL A 86 -5.72 42.78 -7.99
CA VAL A 86 -7.13 42.42 -7.84
C VAL A 86 -7.52 42.45 -6.36
N PHE A 87 -8.73 42.91 -6.08
CA PHE A 87 -9.22 43.12 -4.71
C PHE A 87 -10.49 42.28 -4.45
N PRO A 88 -10.66 41.69 -3.26
CA PRO A 88 -11.92 41.03 -2.92
C PRO A 88 -13.05 42.06 -2.77
N ASP A 89 -14.16 41.86 -3.47
CA ASP A 89 -15.33 42.73 -3.35
C ASP A 89 -16.23 42.22 -2.22
N ASN A 90 -15.85 42.55 -0.99
CA ASN A 90 -16.59 42.12 0.20
C ASN A 90 -18.01 42.73 0.26
N ALA A 91 -18.26 43.86 -0.41
CA ALA A 91 -19.58 44.49 -0.43
C ALA A 91 -20.53 43.66 -1.29
N ALA A 92 -20.18 43.43 -2.56
CA ALA A 92 -20.95 42.55 -3.44
C ALA A 92 -21.06 41.14 -2.85
N GLY A 93 -20.00 40.63 -2.21
CA GLY A 93 -20.01 39.33 -1.56
C GLY A 93 -21.07 39.20 -0.46
N ARG A 94 -21.26 40.25 0.37
CA ARG A 94 -22.30 40.25 1.42
C ARG A 94 -23.71 40.31 0.84
N GLU A 95 -23.91 41.13 -0.20
CA GLU A 95 -25.22 41.30 -0.85
C GLU A 95 -25.66 40.00 -1.55
N ILE A 96 -24.74 39.34 -2.28
CA ILE A 96 -25.00 38.05 -2.91
C ILE A 96 -25.29 36.98 -1.86
N ALA A 97 -24.52 36.95 -0.77
CA ALA A 97 -24.66 35.96 0.30
C ALA A 97 -26.05 35.98 0.96
N SER A 98 -26.72 37.14 1.00
CA SER A 98 -28.09 37.26 1.55
C SER A 98 -29.21 36.99 0.54
N LEU A 99 -28.89 36.76 -0.75
CA LEU A 99 -29.92 36.46 -1.74
C LEU A 99 -30.58 35.10 -1.45
N PRO A 100 -31.90 34.98 -1.67
CA PRO A 100 -32.63 33.74 -1.43
C PRO A 100 -32.37 32.71 -2.53
N ALA A 101 -32.00 31.50 -2.11
CA ALA A 101 -31.60 30.36 -2.90
C ALA A 101 -32.50 29.14 -2.68
N ARG A 102 -32.60 28.27 -3.69
CA ARG A 102 -33.28 26.97 -3.65
C ARG A 102 -32.42 25.87 -4.24
N CYS A 103 -32.66 24.64 -3.83
CA CYS A 103 -32.03 23.49 -4.45
C CYS A 103 -32.58 23.24 -5.86
N LEU A 104 -31.72 22.73 -6.75
CA LEU A 104 -32.08 22.33 -8.11
C LEU A 104 -32.31 20.82 -8.26
N ASN A 105 -31.96 20.02 -7.23
CA ASN A 105 -32.15 18.58 -7.28
C ASN A 105 -33.64 18.25 -7.15
N GLU A 106 -34.14 17.41 -8.06
CA GLU A 106 -35.53 16.94 -8.05
C GLU A 106 -35.85 16.25 -6.71
N GLY A 107 -36.97 16.65 -6.09
CA GLY A 107 -37.39 16.12 -4.79
C GLY A 107 -36.79 16.83 -3.58
N CYS A 108 -35.79 17.71 -3.75
CA CYS A 108 -35.28 18.51 -2.66
C CYS A 108 -36.12 19.79 -2.46
N SER A 109 -36.73 19.93 -1.29
CA SER A 109 -37.49 21.13 -0.89
C SER A 109 -36.65 22.19 -0.18
N TRP A 110 -35.32 22.09 -0.21
CA TRP A 110 -34.44 23.01 0.51
C TRP A 110 -34.49 24.42 -0.09
N THR A 111 -34.66 25.41 0.78
CA THR A 111 -34.60 26.84 0.49
C THR A 111 -33.84 27.55 1.61
N GLY A 112 -33.11 28.61 1.29
CA GLY A 112 -32.33 29.38 2.26
C GLY A 112 -31.67 30.59 1.61
N SER A 113 -30.59 31.09 2.19
CA SER A 113 -29.73 32.09 1.56
C SER A 113 -28.61 31.44 0.74
N ILE A 114 -28.00 32.19 -0.19
CA ILE A 114 -26.82 31.73 -0.94
C ILE A 114 -25.68 31.33 0.02
N LYS A 115 -25.49 32.07 1.12
CA LYS A 115 -24.50 31.73 2.15
C LYS A 115 -24.72 30.32 2.71
N GLU A 116 -25.96 29.98 3.03
CA GLU A 116 -26.32 28.66 3.56
C GLU A 116 -26.24 27.59 2.48
N TYR A 117 -26.63 27.91 1.25
CA TYR A 117 -26.52 27.02 0.10
C TYR A 117 -25.07 26.56 -0.09
N GLU A 118 -24.13 27.50 -0.21
CA GLU A 118 -22.71 27.20 -0.39
C GLU A 118 -22.08 26.51 0.83
N ALA A 119 -22.48 26.88 2.04
CA ALA A 119 -21.86 26.36 3.27
C ALA A 119 -22.35 24.97 3.67
N GLN A 120 -23.64 24.67 3.43
CA GLN A 120 -24.30 23.51 4.04
C GLN A 120 -25.00 22.59 3.04
N HIS A 121 -25.36 23.06 1.85
CA HIS A 121 -26.23 22.31 0.93
C HIS A 121 -25.55 21.87 -0.38
N GLU A 122 -24.75 22.72 -0.99
CA GLU A 122 -24.07 22.45 -2.25
C GLU A 122 -23.10 21.27 -2.11
N GLY A 123 -23.26 20.24 -2.96
CA GLY A 123 -22.52 18.98 -2.88
C GLY A 123 -22.84 18.09 -1.66
N ARG A 124 -23.87 18.44 -0.87
CA ARG A 124 -24.33 17.68 0.31
C ARG A 124 -25.81 17.32 0.24
N CYS A 125 -26.49 17.69 -0.83
CA CYS A 125 -27.92 17.43 -0.99
C CYS A 125 -28.18 15.92 -1.06
N GLU A 126 -29.12 15.46 -0.23
CA GLU A 126 -29.55 14.07 -0.13
C GLU A 126 -30.16 13.52 -1.42
N PHE A 127 -30.76 14.40 -2.22
CA PHE A 127 -31.40 14.11 -3.50
C PHE A 127 -30.46 14.33 -4.70
N GLU A 128 -29.21 14.70 -4.46
CA GLU A 128 -28.20 14.82 -5.52
C GLU A 128 -27.90 13.44 -6.11
N ARG A 129 -27.93 13.33 -7.45
CA ARG A 129 -27.46 12.12 -8.15
C ARG A 129 -25.95 12.22 -8.35
N VAL A 130 -25.23 11.31 -7.71
CA VAL A 130 -23.77 11.22 -7.75
C VAL A 130 -23.36 9.92 -8.44
N LYS A 131 -22.26 9.94 -9.20
CA LYS A 131 -21.72 8.74 -9.83
C LYS A 131 -21.08 7.84 -8.77
N CYS A 132 -21.38 6.54 -8.83
CA CYS A 132 -20.71 5.54 -8.00
C CYS A 132 -19.30 5.28 -8.53
N ASP A 133 -18.27 5.32 -7.68
CA ASP A 133 -16.88 5.11 -8.12
C ASP A 133 -16.64 3.71 -8.73
N ALA A 134 -17.34 2.69 -8.23
CA ALA A 134 -17.17 1.31 -8.66
C ALA A 134 -17.89 0.99 -9.98
N CYS A 135 -19.16 1.36 -10.12
CA CYS A 135 -19.97 1.01 -11.29
C CYS A 135 -20.27 2.18 -12.24
N GLN A 136 -19.91 3.40 -11.87
CA GLN A 136 -20.13 4.66 -12.62
C GLN A 136 -21.61 5.04 -12.85
N ASN A 137 -22.56 4.26 -12.31
CA ASN A 137 -23.99 4.59 -12.38
C ASN A 137 -24.32 5.82 -11.52
N SER A 138 -25.31 6.60 -11.95
CA SER A 138 -25.78 7.80 -11.24
C SER A 138 -26.84 7.42 -10.21
N ILE A 139 -26.48 7.52 -8.92
CA ILE A 139 -27.29 7.08 -7.78
C ILE A 139 -27.57 8.27 -6.87
N LEU A 140 -28.76 8.30 -6.24
CA LEU A 140 -29.06 9.31 -5.23
C LEU A 140 -28.08 9.20 -4.05
N ARG A 141 -27.61 10.33 -3.53
CA ARG A 141 -26.64 10.36 -2.41
C ARG A 141 -27.14 9.58 -1.19
N THR A 142 -28.43 9.67 -0.87
CA THR A 142 -29.09 8.90 0.20
C THR A 142 -29.08 7.40 -0.03
N GLU A 143 -29.19 6.96 -1.28
CA GLU A 143 -29.22 5.53 -1.64
C GLU A 143 -27.82 4.94 -1.86
N MET A 144 -26.78 5.77 -1.91
CA MET A 144 -25.41 5.34 -2.21
C MET A 144 -24.90 4.25 -1.26
N TYR A 145 -25.25 4.32 0.04
CA TYR A 145 -24.87 3.29 1.00
C TYR A 145 -25.54 1.94 0.68
N ARG A 146 -26.86 1.95 0.43
CA ARG A 146 -27.63 0.75 0.06
C ARG A 146 -27.12 0.18 -1.26
N HIS A 147 -26.80 1.05 -2.21
CA HIS A 147 -26.22 0.68 -3.50
C HIS A 147 -24.88 -0.05 -3.30
N ILE A 148 -23.89 0.57 -2.65
CA ILE A 148 -22.56 -0.02 -2.45
C ILE A 148 -22.64 -1.36 -1.71
N GLU A 149 -23.48 -1.44 -0.67
CA GLU A 149 -23.60 -2.64 0.15
C GLU A 149 -24.33 -3.78 -0.60
N ARG A 150 -25.44 -3.49 -1.29
CA ARG A 150 -26.41 -4.51 -1.72
C ARG A 150 -26.59 -4.66 -3.22
N GLU A 151 -26.57 -3.55 -3.96
CA GLU A 151 -27.02 -3.49 -5.35
C GLU A 151 -25.88 -3.31 -6.36
N CYS A 152 -24.74 -2.77 -5.93
CA CYS A 152 -23.62 -2.48 -6.79
C CYS A 152 -23.00 -3.79 -7.28
N GLU A 153 -23.14 -4.04 -8.58
CA GLU A 153 -22.59 -5.24 -9.21
C GLU A 153 -21.06 -5.29 -9.19
N ALA A 154 -20.43 -4.12 -9.09
CA ALA A 154 -18.98 -3.93 -8.97
C ALA A 154 -18.53 -3.80 -7.50
N ARG A 155 -19.39 -4.10 -6.52
CA ARG A 155 -18.98 -4.08 -5.10
C ARG A 155 -17.85 -5.08 -4.87
N THR A 156 -16.96 -4.73 -3.97
CA THR A 156 -15.84 -5.58 -3.60
C THR A 156 -16.13 -6.33 -2.29
N LEU A 157 -15.74 -7.59 -2.23
CA LEU A 157 -15.84 -8.45 -1.06
C LEU A 157 -14.47 -9.03 -0.71
N ASN A 158 -14.23 -9.21 0.59
CA ASN A 158 -13.03 -9.88 1.06
C ASN A 158 -13.26 -11.39 1.12
N CYS A 159 -12.33 -12.16 0.53
CA CYS A 159 -12.35 -13.61 0.65
C CYS A 159 -12.23 -14.05 2.11
N LYS A 160 -13.11 -14.94 2.55
CA LYS A 160 -13.14 -15.42 3.95
C LYS A 160 -11.86 -16.14 4.37
N TYR A 161 -11.15 -16.73 3.40
CA TYR A 161 -9.98 -17.58 3.62
C TYR A 161 -8.65 -16.85 3.41
N CYS A 162 -8.45 -16.18 2.26
CA CYS A 162 -7.20 -15.47 1.96
C CYS A 162 -7.20 -13.99 2.38
N LYS A 163 -8.36 -13.43 2.73
CA LYS A 163 -8.56 -12.02 3.12
C LYS A 163 -8.29 -10.99 2.01
N MET A 164 -7.97 -11.42 0.79
CA MET A 164 -7.82 -10.53 -0.36
C MET A 164 -9.19 -10.04 -0.85
N THR A 165 -9.21 -8.83 -1.41
CA THR A 165 -10.40 -8.15 -1.93
C THR A 165 -10.64 -8.51 -3.39
N PHE A 166 -11.86 -8.87 -3.75
CA PHE A 166 -12.27 -9.20 -5.13
C PHE A 166 -13.62 -8.57 -5.45
N ASN A 167 -13.94 -8.38 -6.73
CA ASN A 167 -15.31 -8.00 -7.11
C ASN A 167 -16.30 -9.12 -6.77
N PHE A 168 -17.54 -8.73 -6.49
CA PHE A 168 -18.61 -9.67 -6.18
C PHE A 168 -18.83 -10.71 -7.29
N LYS A 169 -18.65 -10.34 -8.56
CA LYS A 169 -18.74 -11.27 -9.70
C LYS A 169 -17.63 -12.33 -9.68
N ASP A 170 -16.44 -11.98 -9.19
CA ASP A 170 -15.24 -12.80 -9.29
C ASP A 170 -15.01 -13.67 -8.05
N ILE A 171 -15.66 -13.37 -6.91
CA ILE A 171 -15.41 -14.08 -5.65
C ILE A 171 -15.71 -15.59 -5.72
N LYS A 172 -16.72 -16.00 -6.51
CA LYS A 172 -17.03 -17.42 -6.73
C LYS A 172 -15.98 -18.12 -7.59
N ALA A 173 -15.47 -17.43 -8.60
CA ALA A 173 -14.38 -17.96 -9.43
C ALA A 173 -13.08 -18.05 -8.60
N HIS A 174 -12.84 -17.07 -7.72
CA HIS A 174 -11.71 -17.08 -6.79
C HIS A 174 -11.71 -18.30 -5.87
N ASP A 175 -12.86 -18.73 -5.33
CA ASP A 175 -12.94 -19.91 -4.45
C ASP A 175 -12.33 -21.18 -5.10
N ALA A 176 -12.44 -21.31 -6.44
CA ALA A 176 -11.87 -22.43 -7.18
C ALA A 176 -10.33 -22.40 -7.23
N ILE A 177 -9.70 -21.22 -7.17
CA ILE A 177 -8.25 -21.03 -7.25
C ILE A 177 -7.60 -20.62 -5.92
N CYS A 178 -8.40 -20.33 -4.89
CA CYS A 178 -7.91 -19.85 -3.61
C CYS A 178 -7.05 -20.91 -2.90
N LEU A 179 -5.79 -20.57 -2.63
CA LEU A 179 -4.81 -21.45 -1.98
C LEU A 179 -5.17 -21.79 -0.52
N LYS A 180 -5.87 -20.88 0.17
CA LYS A 180 -6.35 -21.07 1.54
C LYS A 180 -7.74 -21.70 1.61
N PHE A 181 -8.35 -22.03 0.46
CA PHE A 181 -9.66 -22.65 0.43
C PHE A 181 -9.62 -24.05 1.09
N PRO A 182 -10.56 -24.36 2.00
CA PRO A 182 -10.60 -25.64 2.69
C PRO A 182 -11.11 -26.76 1.77
N LEU A 183 -10.27 -27.77 1.56
CA LEU A 183 -10.60 -29.01 0.86
C LEU A 183 -10.86 -30.18 1.83
N GLN A 184 -11.50 -31.22 1.31
CA GLN A 184 -11.74 -32.49 2.01
C GLN A 184 -10.98 -33.61 1.31
N CYS A 185 -10.21 -34.39 2.07
CA CYS A 185 -9.57 -35.60 1.57
C CYS A 185 -10.60 -36.72 1.39
N LYS A 186 -10.59 -37.37 0.22
CA LYS A 186 -11.49 -38.49 -0.09
C LYS A 186 -11.10 -39.78 0.64
N ASP A 187 -9.80 -40.00 0.85
CA ASP A 187 -9.29 -41.26 1.42
C ASP A 187 -9.40 -41.30 2.95
N CYS A 188 -9.06 -40.20 3.63
CA CYS A 188 -9.15 -40.14 5.10
C CYS A 188 -10.37 -39.39 5.64
N GLY A 189 -11.14 -38.72 4.79
CA GLY A 189 -12.29 -37.93 5.20
C GLY A 189 -11.97 -36.64 5.94
N LYS A 190 -10.67 -36.31 6.15
CA LYS A 190 -10.25 -35.10 6.86
C LYS A 190 -10.70 -33.86 6.09
N LYS A 191 -11.48 -33.02 6.76
CA LYS A 191 -12.02 -31.75 6.23
C LYS A 191 -11.10 -30.58 6.61
N LYS A 192 -11.28 -29.44 5.93
CA LYS A 192 -10.58 -28.17 6.21
C LYS A 192 -9.07 -28.20 5.98
N ILE A 193 -8.60 -28.96 5.00
CA ILE A 193 -7.19 -28.92 4.59
C ILE A 193 -7.03 -27.76 3.60
N PRO A 194 -6.22 -26.72 3.88
CA PRO A 194 -5.95 -25.66 2.92
C PRO A 194 -5.44 -26.25 1.60
N ARG A 195 -5.93 -25.74 0.45
CA ARG A 195 -5.52 -26.22 -0.88
C ARG A 195 -4.00 -26.29 -1.05
N GLU A 196 -3.27 -25.30 -0.57
CA GLU A 196 -1.80 -25.28 -0.60
C GLU A 196 -1.14 -26.46 0.15
N LYS A 197 -1.77 -26.96 1.22
CA LYS A 197 -1.28 -28.08 2.04
C LYS A 197 -1.88 -29.43 1.64
N PHE A 198 -2.72 -29.45 0.59
CA PHE A 198 -3.44 -30.66 0.21
C PHE A 198 -2.52 -31.70 -0.45
N ASN A 199 -1.51 -31.26 -1.20
CA ASN A 199 -0.54 -32.18 -1.82
C ASN A 199 0.32 -32.89 -0.76
N ASP A 200 0.78 -32.15 0.24
CA ASP A 200 1.55 -32.70 1.37
C ASP A 200 0.71 -33.69 2.19
N HIS A 201 -0.57 -33.34 2.40
CA HIS A 201 -1.52 -34.26 3.01
C HIS A 201 -1.74 -35.51 2.16
N SER A 202 -1.87 -35.38 0.83
CA SER A 202 -2.08 -36.52 -0.08
C SER A 202 -0.94 -37.54 0.03
N LYS A 203 0.31 -37.06 0.09
CA LYS A 203 1.50 -37.89 0.25
C LYS A 203 1.59 -38.56 1.62
N SER A 204 1.18 -37.85 2.68
CA SER A 204 1.26 -38.34 4.08
C SER A 204 -0.05 -38.95 4.61
N CYS A 205 -1.07 -39.09 3.77
CA CYS A 205 -2.38 -39.58 4.18
C CYS A 205 -2.30 -41.08 4.47
N ALA A 206 -2.43 -41.47 5.74
CA ALA A 206 -2.33 -42.87 6.19
C ALA A 206 -3.35 -43.82 5.53
N LYS A 207 -4.48 -43.30 5.03
CA LYS A 207 -5.54 -44.07 4.35
C LYS A 207 -5.44 -44.03 2.82
N SER A 208 -4.51 -43.24 2.28
CA SER A 208 -4.20 -43.25 0.84
C SER A 208 -3.41 -44.50 0.49
N LYS A 209 -3.59 -45.03 -0.72
CA LYS A 209 -2.91 -46.22 -1.21
C LYS A 209 -1.78 -45.83 -2.15
N SER A 210 -0.58 -46.35 -1.91
CA SER A 210 0.57 -46.18 -2.79
C SER A 210 1.20 -47.54 -3.14
N ALA A 211 1.92 -47.59 -4.26
CA ALA A 211 2.70 -48.77 -4.63
C ALA A 211 3.89 -48.93 -3.68
N CYS A 212 4.27 -50.17 -3.39
CA CYS A 212 5.46 -50.47 -2.60
C CYS A 212 6.71 -49.85 -3.25
N PRO A 213 7.68 -49.28 -2.49
CA PRO A 213 8.94 -48.76 -3.04
C PRO A 213 9.75 -49.78 -3.87
N PHE A 214 9.52 -51.07 -3.64
CA PHE A 214 10.13 -52.17 -4.41
C PHE A 214 9.36 -52.50 -5.70
N SER A 215 8.38 -51.68 -6.13
CA SER A 215 7.62 -51.90 -7.37
C SER A 215 8.50 -51.90 -8.60
N GLU A 216 9.52 -51.03 -8.62
CA GLU A 216 10.51 -50.92 -9.71
C GLU A 216 11.37 -52.19 -9.86
N VAL A 217 11.48 -52.99 -8.79
CA VAL A 217 12.20 -54.27 -8.80
C VAL A 217 11.25 -55.48 -8.81
N GLY A 218 9.95 -55.26 -9.02
CA GLY A 218 8.96 -56.30 -9.29
C GLY A 218 7.90 -56.55 -8.21
N CYS A 219 7.87 -55.78 -7.11
CA CYS A 219 6.82 -55.90 -6.09
C CYS A 219 5.48 -55.31 -6.58
N LYS A 220 4.45 -56.14 -6.75
CA LYS A 220 3.14 -55.72 -7.29
C LYS A 220 2.16 -55.18 -6.24
N SER A 221 2.60 -55.02 -5.00
CA SER A 221 1.71 -54.69 -3.88
C SER A 221 1.37 -53.20 -3.83
N VAL A 222 0.07 -52.88 -3.76
CA VAL A 222 -0.47 -51.52 -3.53
C VAL A 222 -1.14 -51.49 -2.16
N ILE A 223 -0.66 -50.61 -1.29
CA ILE A 223 -0.88 -50.71 0.16
C ILE A 223 -1.25 -49.34 0.73
N GLU A 224 -2.09 -49.33 1.75
CA GLU A 224 -2.38 -48.12 2.52
C GLU A 224 -1.08 -47.60 3.16
N ASN A 225 -0.80 -46.30 3.03
CA ASN A 225 0.43 -45.69 3.52
C ASN A 225 0.66 -45.95 5.03
N GLY A 226 -0.41 -46.06 5.82
CA GLY A 226 -0.33 -46.39 7.24
C GLY A 226 0.05 -47.84 7.56
N LYS A 227 -0.01 -48.76 6.58
CA LYS A 227 0.34 -50.19 6.70
C LYS A 227 1.58 -50.57 5.87
N LEU A 228 2.27 -49.58 5.30
CA LEU A 228 3.43 -49.83 4.45
C LEU A 228 4.57 -50.47 5.24
N GLY A 229 4.82 -50.04 6.48
CA GLY A 229 5.86 -50.62 7.34
C GLY A 229 5.61 -52.09 7.69
N ASP A 230 4.35 -52.48 7.95
CA ASP A 230 3.98 -53.87 8.21
C ASP A 230 4.27 -54.76 6.99
N HIS A 231 3.95 -54.26 5.79
CA HIS A 231 4.23 -54.98 4.55
C HIS A 231 5.73 -55.09 4.27
N GLU A 232 6.50 -54.02 4.47
CA GLU A 232 7.95 -54.05 4.31
C GLU A 232 8.57 -55.11 5.23
N GLN A 233 8.10 -55.19 6.48
CA GLN A 233 8.58 -56.16 7.45
C GLN A 233 8.22 -57.61 7.07
N ILE A 234 6.97 -57.87 6.67
CA ILE A 234 6.50 -59.22 6.28
C ILE A 234 7.14 -59.67 4.97
N SER A 235 7.28 -58.77 4.01
CA SER A 235 7.76 -59.07 2.66
C SER A 235 9.27 -58.91 2.52
N THR A 236 10.01 -58.69 3.62
CA THR A 236 11.47 -58.47 3.62
C THR A 236 12.20 -59.54 2.82
N MET A 237 11.86 -60.82 3.02
CA MET A 237 12.55 -61.92 2.34
C MET A 237 12.19 -62.01 0.85
N GLU A 238 10.97 -61.62 0.47
CA GLU A 238 10.53 -61.50 -0.92
C GLU A 238 11.29 -60.35 -1.62
N HIS A 239 11.35 -59.18 -0.97
CA HIS A 239 12.08 -58.00 -1.47
C HIS A 239 13.57 -58.27 -1.62
N LEU A 240 14.21 -58.98 -0.68
CA LEU A 240 15.61 -59.39 -0.78
C LEU A 240 15.85 -60.35 -1.95
N ARG A 241 14.92 -61.26 -2.24
CA ARG A 241 14.99 -62.14 -3.42
C ARG A 241 14.83 -61.37 -4.73
N LEU A 242 13.97 -60.36 -4.77
CA LEU A 242 13.81 -59.49 -5.94
C LEU A 242 15.06 -58.63 -6.20
N LEU A 243 15.77 -58.23 -5.14
CA LEU A 243 17.04 -57.50 -5.25
C LEU A 243 18.24 -58.40 -5.61
N LEU A 244 18.19 -59.69 -5.30
CA LEU A 244 19.32 -60.61 -5.49
C LEU A 244 19.84 -60.68 -6.94
N PRO A 245 19.00 -60.77 -7.99
CA PRO A 245 19.46 -60.71 -9.38
C PRO A 245 20.18 -59.39 -9.71
N MET A 246 19.68 -58.28 -9.19
CA MET A 246 20.23 -56.93 -9.43
C MET A 246 21.59 -56.74 -8.73
N VAL A 247 21.74 -57.26 -7.51
CA VAL A 247 23.03 -57.27 -6.78
C VAL A 247 24.03 -58.20 -7.44
N LEU A 248 23.60 -59.38 -7.92
CA LEU A 248 24.47 -60.31 -8.64
C LEU A 248 24.91 -59.77 -10.01
N SER A 249 24.07 -59.01 -10.71
CA SER A 249 24.50 -58.30 -11.92
C SER A 249 25.51 -57.19 -11.63
N MET A 250 25.37 -56.48 -10.50
CA MET A 250 26.35 -55.47 -10.05
C MET A 250 27.65 -56.08 -9.50
N ALA A 251 27.62 -57.31 -8.98
CA ALA A 251 28.81 -58.01 -8.52
C ALA A 251 29.64 -58.56 -9.71
N ARG A 252 28.98 -59.00 -10.79
CA ARG A 252 29.65 -59.43 -12.02
C ARG A 252 30.38 -58.27 -12.71
N THR A 253 29.83 -57.05 -12.67
CA THR A 253 30.50 -55.86 -13.21
C THR A 253 31.70 -55.40 -12.36
N ARG A 254 31.81 -55.80 -11.09
CA ARG A 254 32.98 -55.50 -10.24
C ARG A 254 34.13 -56.49 -10.37
N ALA A 255 33.89 -57.73 -10.81
CA ALA A 255 34.96 -58.71 -11.04
C ALA A 255 35.81 -58.37 -12.28
N ASP A 256 35.25 -57.65 -13.25
CA ASP A 256 35.96 -57.16 -14.45
C ASP A 256 36.60 -55.76 -14.26
N ALA A 257 36.49 -55.15 -13.07
CA ALA A 257 36.93 -53.78 -12.80
C ALA A 257 38.29 -53.69 -12.06
N SER A 258 39.22 -54.60 -12.36
CA SER A 258 40.65 -54.47 -11.94
C SER A 258 41.54 -54.28 -13.17
N GLY A 259 41.38 -53.15 -13.84
CA GLY A 259 42.25 -52.65 -14.89
C GLY A 259 41.96 -51.16 -15.10
N PRO A 260 42.98 -50.29 -15.20
CA PRO A 260 42.76 -48.84 -15.24
C PRO A 260 42.21 -48.46 -16.62
N GLY A 261 40.96 -48.00 -16.67
CA GLY A 261 40.29 -47.66 -17.91
C GLY A 261 39.41 -46.42 -17.75
N GLU A 262 39.76 -45.41 -18.53
CA GLU A 262 39.03 -44.18 -18.79
C GLU A 262 37.62 -44.43 -19.34
N TRP A 263 36.73 -43.50 -19.03
CA TRP A 263 35.34 -43.50 -19.49
C TRP A 263 35.26 -43.18 -20.98
N GLN A 264 34.68 -44.10 -21.75
CA GLN A 264 33.98 -43.79 -22.98
C GLN A 264 32.70 -44.64 -23.00
N GLU A 265 31.54 -43.99 -22.93
CA GLU A 265 30.26 -44.61 -23.24
C GLU A 265 29.83 -44.22 -24.65
N ASP A 266 29.70 -45.27 -25.44
CA ASP A 266 28.92 -45.37 -26.66
C ASP A 266 27.47 -45.76 -26.31
N SER A 267 26.52 -45.42 -27.17
CA SER A 267 25.21 -46.05 -27.34
C SER A 267 24.51 -45.39 -28.53
N GLY A 268 24.08 -46.08 -29.59
CA GLY A 268 24.10 -47.50 -29.89
C GLY A 268 23.21 -47.78 -31.12
N LEU A 269 23.33 -48.98 -31.69
CA LEU A 269 22.27 -49.85 -32.23
C LEU A 269 22.90 -50.86 -33.21
N GLY A 270 22.69 -52.14 -32.93
CA GLY A 270 23.33 -53.26 -33.61
C GLY A 270 22.52 -53.94 -34.71
N LEU A 271 22.91 -55.20 -34.96
CA LEU A 271 22.49 -56.20 -35.95
C LEU A 271 23.32 -56.10 -37.26
N TYR A 272 24.14 -57.09 -37.65
CA TYR A 272 23.87 -58.53 -37.76
C TYR A 272 25.19 -59.34 -37.63
N ARG A 273 25.16 -60.50 -36.96
CA ARG A 273 26.27 -61.46 -36.83
C ARG A 273 26.03 -62.62 -37.81
N ALA A 274 27.00 -62.94 -38.66
CA ALA A 274 27.02 -64.20 -39.42
C ALA A 274 28.00 -65.20 -38.74
N PRO A 275 27.80 -66.52 -38.86
CA PRO A 275 28.58 -67.52 -38.12
C PRO A 275 29.85 -67.95 -38.87
N GLU A 276 30.86 -68.35 -38.09
CA GLU A 276 32.04 -69.09 -38.55
C GLU A 276 31.79 -70.61 -38.56
N GLU A 277 32.42 -71.28 -39.52
CA GLU A 277 33.05 -72.62 -39.54
C GLU A 277 33.10 -73.06 -41.03
N GLY A 278 34.14 -73.64 -41.64
CA GLY A 278 35.47 -74.09 -41.27
C GLY A 278 36.05 -74.86 -42.47
N VAL A 279 37.36 -74.68 -42.75
CA VAL A 279 38.35 -75.60 -43.36
C VAL A 279 37.99 -76.41 -44.63
N ASN A 280 38.60 -76.11 -45.79
CA ASN A 280 39.80 -76.78 -46.36
C ASN A 280 39.90 -76.75 -47.91
N MET A 281 41.13 -76.54 -48.38
CA MET A 281 41.80 -76.90 -49.66
C MET A 281 41.11 -76.78 -51.03
N GLY A 282 41.79 -76.07 -51.95
CA GLY A 282 41.84 -76.46 -53.37
C GLY A 282 41.92 -75.30 -54.38
N THR A 283 43.16 -74.97 -54.79
CA THR A 283 43.59 -74.54 -56.13
C THR A 283 42.75 -73.54 -56.97
N GLY A 284 43.39 -72.42 -57.35
CA GLY A 284 43.31 -71.91 -58.73
C GLY A 284 42.53 -70.62 -58.97
N ALA A 285 43.28 -69.57 -59.35
CA ALA A 285 42.94 -68.46 -60.25
C ALA A 285 41.69 -67.59 -59.96
N THR A 286 41.90 -66.26 -59.81
CA THR A 286 41.20 -65.16 -60.54
C THR A 286 41.48 -63.79 -59.90
N ALA A 287 42.23 -62.94 -60.60
CA ALA A 287 42.58 -61.58 -60.17
C ALA A 287 41.59 -60.49 -60.64
N SER A 288 40.36 -60.85 -61.02
CA SER A 288 39.36 -59.91 -61.57
C SER A 288 38.21 -59.56 -60.61
N GLY A 289 38.10 -60.23 -59.45
CA GLY A 289 36.99 -60.04 -58.50
C GLY A 289 37.23 -58.98 -57.41
N GLN A 290 38.49 -58.63 -57.12
CA GLN A 290 38.82 -57.71 -56.02
C GLN A 290 38.58 -56.22 -56.36
N SER A 291 38.69 -55.82 -57.63
CA SER A 291 38.47 -54.44 -58.06
C SER A 291 37.00 -54.02 -57.98
N VAL A 292 36.08 -54.93 -58.29
CA VAL A 292 34.63 -54.68 -58.30
C VAL A 292 34.04 -54.65 -56.88
N ASP A 293 34.63 -55.39 -55.93
CA ASP A 293 34.25 -55.33 -54.51
C ASP A 293 34.71 -54.03 -53.84
N LEU A 294 35.88 -53.52 -54.23
CA LEU A 294 36.41 -52.27 -53.72
C LEU A 294 35.60 -51.05 -54.21
N GLU A 295 35.19 -51.03 -55.49
CA GLU A 295 34.31 -49.96 -56.03
C GLU A 295 32.95 -49.90 -55.33
N LYS A 296 32.35 -51.05 -54.99
CA LYS A 296 31.09 -51.09 -54.23
C LYS A 296 31.26 -50.56 -52.81
N LYS A 297 32.37 -50.86 -52.15
CA LYS A 297 32.72 -50.32 -50.82
C LYS A 297 32.96 -48.82 -50.85
N VAL A 298 33.66 -48.33 -51.88
CA VAL A 298 33.87 -46.88 -52.09
C VAL A 298 32.54 -46.17 -52.31
N SER A 299 31.65 -46.70 -53.16
CA SER A 299 30.33 -46.11 -53.37
C SER A 299 29.45 -46.14 -52.12
N ALA A 300 29.53 -47.19 -51.30
CA ALA A 300 28.84 -47.23 -50.00
C ALA A 300 29.37 -46.15 -49.04
N LEU A 301 30.68 -45.93 -48.98
CA LEU A 301 31.30 -44.89 -48.17
C LEU A 301 30.94 -43.49 -48.67
N GLU A 302 30.91 -43.25 -49.99
CA GLU A 302 30.47 -41.98 -50.58
C GLU A 302 29.02 -41.65 -50.21
N ASN A 303 28.13 -42.65 -50.24
CA ASN A 303 26.73 -42.47 -49.83
C ASN A 303 26.61 -42.15 -48.34
N ILE A 304 27.39 -42.83 -47.48
CA ILE A 304 27.42 -42.55 -46.03
C ILE A 304 27.92 -41.12 -45.76
N VAL A 305 28.99 -40.69 -46.43
CA VAL A 305 29.52 -39.33 -46.34
C VAL A 305 28.48 -38.31 -46.78
N CYS A 306 27.72 -38.57 -47.85
CA CYS A 306 26.67 -37.68 -48.32
C CYS A 306 25.53 -37.52 -47.29
N VAL A 307 25.09 -38.63 -46.67
CA VAL A 307 24.05 -38.59 -45.62
C VAL A 307 24.56 -37.87 -44.38
N LEU A 308 25.80 -38.14 -43.94
CA LEU A 308 26.42 -37.45 -42.82
C LEU A 308 26.55 -35.94 -43.08
N ASN A 309 26.94 -35.54 -44.29
CA ASN A 309 27.07 -34.12 -44.64
C ASN A 309 25.71 -33.40 -44.56
N ARG A 310 24.64 -34.05 -45.04
CA ARG A 310 23.26 -33.56 -44.91
C ARG A 310 22.81 -33.42 -43.46
N GLU A 311 23.17 -34.38 -42.60
CA GLU A 311 22.81 -34.34 -41.18
C GLU A 311 23.59 -33.25 -40.42
N VAL A 312 24.85 -33.03 -40.80
CA VAL A 312 25.68 -31.93 -40.30
C VAL A 312 25.10 -30.57 -40.72
N GLU A 313 24.72 -30.39 -41.99
CA GLU A 313 24.06 -29.16 -42.45
C GLU A 313 22.74 -28.92 -41.72
N ARG A 314 21.92 -29.97 -41.55
CA ARG A 314 20.67 -29.88 -40.79
C ARG A 314 20.92 -29.49 -39.33
N SER A 315 21.90 -30.10 -38.69
CA SER A 315 22.28 -29.79 -37.31
C SER A 315 22.80 -28.36 -37.19
N SER A 316 23.56 -27.86 -38.17
CA SER A 316 24.07 -26.48 -38.23
C SER A 316 22.92 -25.46 -38.25
N ILE A 317 21.93 -25.64 -39.12
CA ILE A 317 20.75 -24.75 -39.21
C ILE A 317 19.98 -24.74 -37.89
N THR A 318 19.85 -25.91 -37.26
CA THR A 318 19.12 -26.02 -35.98
C THR A 318 19.87 -25.30 -34.86
N LEU A 319 21.21 -25.42 -34.82
CA LEU A 319 22.07 -24.74 -33.85
C LEU A 319 22.02 -23.21 -34.03
N GLU A 320 22.02 -22.72 -35.27
CA GLU A 320 21.86 -21.29 -35.57
C GLU A 320 20.51 -20.74 -35.10
N ALA A 321 19.43 -21.48 -35.32
CA ALA A 321 18.10 -21.11 -34.82
C ALA A 321 18.04 -21.05 -33.29
N PHE A 322 18.64 -22.04 -32.60
CA PHE A 322 18.75 -22.02 -31.13
C PHE A 322 19.60 -20.86 -30.63
N SER A 323 20.73 -20.56 -31.28
CA SER A 323 21.60 -19.43 -30.93
C SER A 323 20.88 -18.09 -31.08
N HIS A 324 20.11 -17.92 -32.17
CA HIS A 324 19.27 -16.75 -32.38
C HIS A 324 18.20 -16.61 -31.29
N GLN A 325 17.51 -17.70 -30.96
CA GLN A 325 16.49 -17.70 -29.91
C GLN A 325 17.09 -17.39 -28.54
N HIS A 326 18.25 -17.96 -28.22
CA HIS A 326 18.97 -17.69 -26.97
C HIS A 326 19.30 -16.20 -26.81
N ARG A 327 19.75 -15.54 -27.89
CA ARG A 327 20.02 -14.10 -27.89
C ARG A 327 18.77 -13.27 -27.59
N LEU A 328 17.62 -13.61 -28.21
CA LEU A 328 16.35 -12.93 -27.94
C LEU A 328 15.88 -13.13 -26.50
N ASP A 329 16.03 -14.35 -25.98
CA ASP A 329 15.67 -14.66 -24.59
C ASP A 329 16.58 -13.91 -23.62
N GLN A 330 17.87 -13.76 -23.93
CA GLN A 330 18.83 -13.00 -23.14
C GLN A 330 18.48 -11.51 -23.09
N GLU A 331 18.16 -10.89 -24.24
CA GLU A 331 17.66 -9.51 -24.30
C GLU A 331 16.34 -9.33 -23.52
N LYS A 332 15.44 -10.31 -23.59
CA LYS A 332 14.18 -10.29 -22.84
C LYS A 332 14.42 -10.40 -21.33
N ILE A 333 15.35 -11.25 -20.90
CA ILE A 333 15.75 -11.39 -19.50
C ILE A 333 16.35 -10.08 -18.99
N GLU A 334 17.21 -9.43 -19.77
CA GLU A 334 17.81 -8.14 -19.38
C GLU A 334 16.75 -7.05 -19.26
N ASN A 335 15.83 -6.95 -20.22
CA ASN A 335 14.71 -6.02 -20.17
C ASN A 335 13.80 -6.26 -18.96
N LEU A 336 13.49 -7.52 -18.65
CA LEU A 336 12.71 -7.88 -17.47
C LEU A 336 13.46 -7.57 -16.18
N SER A 337 14.77 -7.85 -16.11
CA SER A 337 15.62 -7.52 -14.97
C SER A 337 15.61 -6.02 -14.69
N ASN A 338 15.77 -5.18 -15.72
CA ASN A 338 15.69 -3.73 -15.59
C ASN A 338 14.32 -3.27 -15.08
N LYS A 339 13.24 -3.91 -15.54
CA LYS A 339 11.88 -3.61 -15.10
C LYS A 339 11.63 -4.01 -13.65
N VAL A 340 12.18 -5.14 -13.20
CA VAL A 340 12.14 -5.57 -11.79
C VAL A 340 12.84 -4.53 -10.90
N HIS A 341 14.06 -4.11 -11.24
CA HIS A 341 14.78 -3.09 -10.48
C HIS A 341 14.02 -1.75 -10.43
N GLN A 342 13.35 -1.36 -11.51
CA GLN A 342 12.51 -0.16 -11.53
C GLN A 342 11.29 -0.29 -10.60
N LEU A 343 10.64 -1.45 -10.61
CA LEU A 343 9.50 -1.74 -9.73
C LEU A 343 9.95 -1.75 -8.26
N GLU A 344 11.08 -2.37 -7.94
CA GLU A 344 11.64 -2.38 -6.58
C GLU A 344 11.88 -0.95 -6.05
N ARG A 345 12.49 -0.08 -6.86
CA ARG A 345 12.66 1.35 -6.49
C ARG A 345 11.32 2.04 -6.24
N THR A 346 10.32 1.73 -7.08
CA THR A 346 8.98 2.31 -6.94
C THR A 346 8.30 1.84 -5.66
N VAL A 347 8.42 0.56 -5.31
CA VAL A 347 7.90 -0.01 -4.06
C VAL A 347 8.55 0.67 -2.86
N THR A 348 9.88 0.79 -2.82
CA THR A 348 10.58 1.48 -1.72
C THR A 348 10.11 2.92 -1.55
N MET A 349 9.92 3.66 -2.65
CA MET A 349 9.38 5.03 -2.58
C MET A 349 7.93 5.07 -2.07
N LYS A 350 7.11 4.08 -2.44
CA LYS A 350 5.72 3.97 -1.96
C LYS A 350 5.66 3.60 -0.48
N ASP A 351 6.55 2.74 0.00
CA ASP A 351 6.64 2.38 1.41
C ASP A 351 7.02 3.58 2.28
N LEU A 352 7.92 4.46 1.80
CA LEU A 352 8.22 5.73 2.46
C LEU A 352 6.99 6.66 2.54
N GLN A 353 6.26 6.81 1.42
CA GLN A 353 5.03 7.61 1.39
C GLN A 353 3.94 7.05 2.31
N LEU A 354 3.83 5.72 2.38
CA LEU A 354 2.90 5.04 3.30
C LEU A 354 3.28 5.30 4.76
N SER A 355 4.56 5.20 5.10
CA SER A 355 5.05 5.53 6.45
C SER A 355 4.73 6.98 6.86
N GLU A 356 4.97 7.95 5.96
CA GLU A 356 4.65 9.36 6.19
C GLU A 356 3.14 9.59 6.39
N THR A 357 2.31 8.95 5.56
CA THR A 357 0.83 9.06 5.67
C THR A 357 0.28 8.37 6.91
N GLU A 358 0.83 7.21 7.32
CA GLU A 358 0.50 6.56 8.58
C GLU A 358 0.85 7.43 9.78
N GLN A 359 1.99 8.12 9.75
CA GLN A 359 2.37 9.06 10.80
C GLN A 359 1.38 10.23 10.88
N LEU A 360 1.02 10.83 9.75
CA LEU A 360 0.04 11.91 9.70
C LEU A 360 -1.34 11.45 10.21
N LEU A 361 -1.78 10.24 9.84
CA LEU A 361 -3.03 9.68 10.31
C LEU A 361 -3.04 9.48 11.83
N ARG A 362 -1.93 9.01 12.41
CA ARG A 362 -1.79 8.91 13.87
C ARG A 362 -1.85 10.27 14.54
N GLU A 363 -1.23 11.29 13.97
CA GLU A 363 -1.32 12.66 14.49
C GLU A 363 -2.77 13.17 14.46
N LEU A 364 -3.48 12.97 13.35
CA LEU A 364 -4.87 13.41 13.18
C LEU A 364 -5.85 12.65 14.09
N GLN A 365 -5.62 11.37 14.36
CA GLN A 365 -6.51 10.54 15.19
C GLN A 365 -6.63 11.08 16.62
N PHE A 366 -5.56 11.67 17.16
CA PHE A 366 -5.50 12.11 18.55
C PHE A 366 -5.46 13.63 18.72
N CYS A 367 -5.49 14.40 17.62
CA CYS A 367 -5.47 15.85 17.69
C CYS A 367 -6.80 16.41 18.24
N THR A 368 -6.70 17.42 19.10
CA THR A 368 -7.84 18.19 19.61
C THR A 368 -7.64 19.67 19.33
N TYR A 369 -8.72 20.45 19.33
CA TYR A 369 -8.74 21.86 18.91
C TYR A 369 -9.49 22.76 19.90
N ASP A 370 -9.55 22.37 21.16
CA ASP A 370 -10.29 23.04 22.23
C ASP A 370 -9.40 23.29 23.46
N GLY A 371 -8.08 23.14 23.32
CA GLY A 371 -7.13 23.28 24.41
C GLY A 371 -7.17 22.12 25.42
N ILE A 372 -8.02 21.10 25.24
CA ILE A 372 -8.13 19.95 26.12
C ILE A 372 -7.56 18.73 25.42
N PHE A 373 -6.63 18.04 26.07
CA PHE A 373 -5.98 16.86 25.50
C PHE A 373 -5.88 15.75 26.54
N VAL A 374 -6.22 14.52 26.14
CA VAL A 374 -6.12 13.32 26.97
C VAL A 374 -5.22 12.31 26.28
N TRP A 375 -4.07 12.03 26.91
CA TRP A 375 -3.08 11.10 26.43
C TRP A 375 -3.17 9.77 27.18
N LYS A 376 -3.60 8.73 26.46
CA LYS A 376 -3.56 7.34 26.93
C LYS A 376 -2.18 6.75 26.68
N ILE A 377 -1.55 6.22 27.73
CA ILE A 377 -0.24 5.56 27.65
C ILE A 377 -0.41 4.12 28.11
N SER A 378 -0.50 3.20 27.14
CA SER A 378 -0.50 1.75 27.36
C SER A 378 0.92 1.17 27.40
N ASP A 379 1.05 -0.09 27.80
CA ASP A 379 2.33 -0.80 27.97
C ASP A 379 3.28 -0.07 28.94
N PHE A 380 2.72 0.53 29.99
CA PHE A 380 3.45 1.42 30.91
C PHE A 380 4.67 0.72 31.50
N SER A 381 4.53 -0.53 31.93
CA SER A 381 5.61 -1.30 32.56
C SER A 381 6.81 -1.46 31.64
N ARG A 382 6.57 -1.84 30.38
CA ARG A 382 7.61 -1.98 29.35
C ARG A 382 8.28 -0.63 29.07
N ARG A 383 7.49 0.41 28.79
CA ARG A 383 8.01 1.75 28.47
C ARG A 383 8.82 2.33 29.63
N ARG A 384 8.40 2.08 30.87
CA ARG A 384 9.15 2.49 32.06
C ARG A 384 10.47 1.73 32.19
N GLN A 385 10.48 0.42 31.92
CA GLN A 385 11.73 -0.35 31.91
C GLN A 385 12.72 0.17 30.87
N ASP A 386 12.24 0.54 29.67
CA ASP A 386 13.07 1.17 28.64
C ASP A 386 13.63 2.53 29.08
N ALA A 387 12.83 3.34 29.79
CA ALA A 387 13.29 4.62 30.35
C ALA A 387 14.31 4.44 31.48
N VAL A 388 14.13 3.44 32.35
CA VAL A 388 15.09 3.09 33.41
C VAL A 388 16.41 2.60 32.80
N ALA A 389 16.34 1.78 31.76
CA ALA A 389 17.50 1.29 31.03
C ALA A 389 18.18 2.36 30.15
N GLY A 390 17.61 3.57 30.06
CA GLY A 390 18.13 4.67 29.24
C GLY A 390 17.93 4.51 27.73
N ARG A 391 17.22 3.47 27.26
CA ARG A 391 16.95 3.24 25.83
C ARG A 391 16.04 4.33 25.24
N THR A 392 14.95 4.63 25.95
CA THR A 392 13.99 5.67 25.56
C THR A 392 13.64 6.52 26.78
N PRO A 393 14.47 7.51 27.14
CA PRO A 393 14.31 8.27 28.39
C PRO A 393 13.03 9.12 28.46
N ALA A 394 12.56 9.61 27.31
CA ALA A 394 11.41 10.49 27.19
C ALA A 394 10.48 10.06 26.05
N MET A 395 9.21 10.42 26.17
CA MET A 395 8.21 10.25 25.12
C MET A 395 7.49 11.57 24.86
N PHE A 396 7.06 11.76 23.61
CA PHE A 396 6.21 12.88 23.21
C PHE A 396 4.79 12.39 22.97
N SER A 397 3.82 13.19 23.36
CA SER A 397 2.43 12.97 22.98
C SER A 397 2.19 13.40 21.53
N PRO A 398 1.09 12.92 20.91
CA PRO A 398 0.51 13.60 19.76
C PRO A 398 0.31 15.10 20.01
N ALA A 399 0.30 15.87 18.92
CA ALA A 399 0.05 17.30 18.98
C ALA A 399 -1.43 17.60 19.19
N PHE A 400 -1.71 18.69 19.91
CA PHE A 400 -3.04 19.24 20.12
C PHE A 400 -3.00 20.77 20.03
N TYR A 401 -4.17 21.38 19.91
CA TYR A 401 -4.29 22.80 19.58
C TYR A 401 -5.25 23.54 20.52
N SER A 402 -4.99 24.84 20.70
CA SER A 402 -5.90 25.71 21.45
C SER A 402 -7.18 26.03 20.68
N SER A 403 -7.10 26.07 19.34
CA SER A 403 -8.22 26.22 18.41
C SER A 403 -7.85 25.64 17.05
N LYS A 404 -8.79 25.58 16.09
CA LYS A 404 -8.52 25.09 14.71
C LYS A 404 -7.32 25.78 14.02
N TYR A 405 -7.08 27.04 14.36
CA TYR A 405 -5.98 27.87 13.83
C TYR A 405 -5.09 28.42 14.95
N GLY A 406 -5.15 27.81 16.14
CA GLY A 406 -4.47 28.25 17.35
C GLY A 406 -3.06 27.67 17.51
N TYR A 407 -2.53 27.80 18.73
CA TYR A 407 -1.18 27.32 19.06
C TYR A 407 -1.10 25.80 18.91
N LYS A 408 -0.01 25.28 18.33
CA LYS A 408 0.31 23.86 18.29
C LYS A 408 1.11 23.48 19.53
N MET A 409 0.71 22.43 20.23
CA MET A 409 1.31 22.05 21.51
C MET A 409 1.43 20.53 21.61
N CYS A 410 2.37 20.05 22.42
CA CYS A 410 2.42 18.65 22.83
C CYS A 410 2.95 18.52 24.26
N LEU A 411 2.92 17.31 24.80
CA LEU A 411 3.48 16.97 26.09
C LEU A 411 4.74 16.13 25.93
N ARG A 412 5.69 16.32 26.85
CA ARG A 412 6.89 15.49 26.97
C ARG A 412 6.92 14.85 28.35
N LEU A 413 6.99 13.53 28.40
CA LEU A 413 6.94 12.75 29.64
C LEU A 413 8.19 11.89 29.80
N TYR A 414 8.75 11.93 31.00
CA TYR A 414 9.83 11.05 31.44
C TYR A 414 9.29 10.07 32.48
N LEU A 415 9.22 8.79 32.10
CA LEU A 415 8.68 7.74 32.94
C LEU A 415 9.58 7.36 34.13
N ASN A 416 10.84 7.78 34.08
CA ASN A 416 11.80 7.60 35.14
C ASN A 416 12.44 8.94 35.58
N GLY A 417 11.72 10.03 35.37
CA GLY A 417 12.10 11.36 35.81
C GLY A 417 13.22 12.04 35.02
N ASP A 418 13.29 13.35 35.14
CA ASP A 418 14.28 14.23 34.54
C ASP A 418 14.70 15.33 35.54
N GLY A 419 15.91 15.87 35.38
CA GLY A 419 16.45 16.90 36.27
C GLY A 419 16.39 16.51 37.75
N THR A 420 15.77 17.35 38.58
CA THR A 420 15.62 17.12 40.03
C THR A 420 14.74 15.93 40.39
N GLY A 421 13.89 15.46 39.47
CA GLY A 421 12.99 14.32 39.66
C GLY A 421 13.53 12.98 39.15
N ARG A 422 14.76 12.96 38.61
CA ARG A 422 15.36 11.78 38.00
C ARG A 422 15.38 10.58 38.95
N GLY A 423 14.83 9.46 38.50
CA GLY A 423 14.73 8.19 39.24
C GLY A 423 13.71 8.16 40.38
N THR A 424 13.07 9.29 40.72
CA THR A 424 12.18 9.40 41.89
C THR A 424 10.74 9.77 41.52
N HIS A 425 10.56 10.58 40.48
CA HIS A 425 9.26 11.09 40.03
C HIS A 425 9.03 10.78 38.54
N LEU A 426 7.76 10.79 38.13
CA LEU A 426 7.41 11.14 36.76
C LEU A 426 7.66 12.63 36.56
N SER A 427 8.30 12.99 35.46
CA SER A 427 8.49 14.39 35.07
C SER A 427 7.69 14.68 33.81
N LEU A 428 6.82 15.68 33.87
CA LEU A 428 5.89 16.02 32.79
C LEU A 428 6.06 17.47 32.39
N PHE A 429 6.26 17.69 31.10
CA PHE A 429 6.52 19.01 30.54
C PHE A 429 5.56 19.32 29.40
N PHE A 430 5.26 20.60 29.26
CA PHE A 430 4.51 21.17 28.17
C PHE A 430 5.46 21.75 27.12
N VAL A 431 5.10 21.62 25.85
CA VAL A 431 5.91 22.04 24.72
C VAL A 431 5.06 22.87 23.78
N VAL A 432 5.52 24.09 23.50
CA VAL A 432 5.01 24.89 22.38
C VAL A 432 5.71 24.43 21.11
N MET A 433 4.93 24.08 20.10
CA MET A 433 5.41 23.62 18.80
C MET A 433 5.15 24.67 17.72
N ARG A 434 5.95 24.64 16.66
CA ARG A 434 5.73 25.47 15.49
C ARG A 434 4.43 25.07 14.78
N GLY A 435 3.46 25.97 14.78
CA GLY A 435 2.18 25.85 14.10
C GLY A 435 2.19 26.52 12.73
N LYS A 436 1.22 26.15 11.89
CA LYS A 436 1.04 26.73 10.54
C LYS A 436 0.53 28.18 10.59
N CYS A 437 -0.13 28.54 11.69
CA CYS A 437 -0.80 29.84 11.87
C CYS A 437 -0.08 30.74 12.88
N ASP A 438 1.14 30.41 13.31
CA ASP A 438 1.86 31.13 14.37
C ASP A 438 2.04 32.62 14.08
N ALA A 439 2.14 33.01 12.81
CA ALA A 439 2.24 34.40 12.37
C ALA A 439 0.99 35.24 12.68
N LEU A 440 -0.15 34.60 12.95
CA LEU A 440 -1.43 35.25 13.28
C LEU A 440 -1.69 35.31 14.79
N LEU A 441 -0.90 34.60 15.59
CA LEU A 441 -1.11 34.44 17.01
C LEU A 441 -0.32 35.47 17.82
N LYS A 442 -0.79 35.78 19.02
CA LYS A 442 -0.08 36.66 19.95
C LYS A 442 1.10 35.91 20.57
N TRP A 443 2.23 36.58 20.72
CA TRP A 443 3.42 36.02 21.35
C TRP A 443 3.98 37.00 22.41
N PRO A 444 4.59 36.49 23.49
CA PRO A 444 4.81 35.09 23.84
C PRO A 444 3.53 34.36 24.31
N PHE A 445 3.53 33.03 24.26
CA PHE A 445 2.45 32.18 24.76
C PHE A 445 2.26 32.42 26.26
N SER A 446 1.05 32.80 26.68
CA SER A 446 0.75 33.25 28.05
C SER A 446 -0.48 32.59 28.67
N GLN A 447 -1.02 31.55 28.03
CA GLN A 447 -2.19 30.84 28.53
C GLN A 447 -1.84 29.93 29.72
N LYS A 448 -2.70 29.90 30.74
CA LYS A 448 -2.53 29.00 31.89
C LYS A 448 -2.59 27.54 31.41
N VAL A 449 -1.61 26.74 31.84
CA VAL A 449 -1.55 25.30 31.53
C VAL A 449 -1.81 24.52 32.80
N THR A 450 -2.72 23.55 32.72
CA THR A 450 -3.02 22.59 33.78
C THR A 450 -2.70 21.18 33.29
N LEU A 451 -1.90 20.45 34.04
CA LEU A 451 -1.46 19.09 33.75
C LEU A 451 -2.00 18.15 34.84
N MET A 452 -2.48 16.98 34.43
CA MET A 452 -3.13 16.05 35.35
C MET A 452 -2.71 14.61 35.05
N LEU A 453 -2.48 13.82 36.09
CA LEU A 453 -2.50 12.37 36.02
C LEU A 453 -3.85 11.89 36.58
N LEU A 454 -4.64 11.25 35.72
CA LEU A 454 -6.00 10.87 36.05
C LEU A 454 -6.03 9.61 36.92
N ASP A 455 -6.61 9.75 38.11
CA ASP A 455 -7.18 8.63 38.86
C ASP A 455 -8.32 7.97 38.07
N GLN A 456 -8.18 6.67 37.78
CA GLN A 456 -9.14 5.89 36.99
C GLN A 456 -10.36 5.41 37.79
N ASN A 457 -10.42 5.72 39.09
CA ASN A 457 -11.63 5.67 39.93
C ASN A 457 -12.32 7.03 40.06
N ASN A 458 -11.75 8.08 39.44
CA ASN A 458 -12.29 9.43 39.44
C ASN A 458 -12.46 10.01 40.87
N ARG A 459 -11.55 9.70 41.80
CA ARG A 459 -11.57 10.22 43.17
C ARG A 459 -10.64 11.42 43.34
N GLU A 460 -9.35 11.21 43.13
CA GLU A 460 -8.34 12.25 43.36
C GLU A 460 -7.26 12.24 42.27
N HIS A 461 -7.42 13.12 41.29
CA HIS A 461 -6.40 13.32 40.26
C HIS A 461 -5.19 14.05 40.84
N ILE A 462 -3.99 13.72 40.35
CA ILE A 462 -2.79 14.53 40.63
C ILE A 462 -2.79 15.67 39.63
N ILE A 463 -2.75 16.90 40.10
CA ILE A 463 -2.90 18.11 39.29
C ILE A 463 -1.75 19.04 39.61
N ASP A 464 -1.15 19.61 38.56
CA ASP A 464 -0.25 20.75 38.66
C ASP A 464 -0.61 21.77 37.59
N ALA A 465 -0.45 23.06 37.89
CA ALA A 465 -0.80 24.12 36.97
C ALA A 465 0.16 25.29 37.10
N PHE A 466 0.53 25.86 35.96
CA PHE A 466 1.43 27.01 35.91
C PHE A 466 0.95 28.03 34.87
N ARG A 467 1.39 29.27 35.05
CA ARG A 467 1.31 30.31 34.02
C ARG A 467 2.69 30.40 33.35
N PRO A 468 2.77 30.37 32.01
CA PRO A 468 4.02 30.53 31.28
C PRO A 468 4.79 31.78 31.69
N ASP A 469 6.10 31.64 31.88
CA ASP A 469 7.01 32.77 32.05
C ASP A 469 7.29 33.40 30.68
N VAL A 470 6.75 34.61 30.47
CA VAL A 470 6.88 35.35 29.20
C VAL A 470 8.32 35.72 28.84
N THR A 471 9.26 35.64 29.78
CA THR A 471 10.69 35.88 29.53
C THR A 471 11.42 34.61 29.07
N SER A 472 10.85 33.43 29.30
CA SER A 472 11.47 32.16 28.95
C SER A 472 11.39 31.91 27.44
N THR A 473 12.46 31.31 26.89
CA THR A 473 12.53 30.88 25.48
C THR A 473 11.53 29.78 25.14
N SER A 474 11.06 29.02 26.14
CA SER A 474 10.05 27.96 25.98
C SER A 474 8.74 28.45 25.38
N PHE A 475 8.40 29.72 25.60
CA PHE A 475 7.09 30.29 25.25
C PHE A 475 7.15 31.40 24.19
N GLN A 476 8.34 31.68 23.67
CA GLN A 476 8.49 32.58 22.52
C GLN A 476 7.95 31.91 21.25
N GLN A 477 7.78 32.71 20.19
CA GLN A 477 7.40 32.19 18.89
C GLN A 477 8.41 31.12 18.41
N PRO A 478 7.97 29.89 18.09
CA PRO A 478 8.88 28.81 17.70
C PRO A 478 9.65 29.11 16.42
N ILE A 479 10.97 28.93 16.48
CA ILE A 479 11.87 29.00 15.32
C ILE A 479 12.09 27.59 14.76
N SER A 480 12.38 26.63 15.64
CA SER A 480 12.45 25.19 15.39
C SER A 480 11.08 24.51 15.48
N GLU A 481 10.99 23.22 15.16
CA GLU A 481 9.72 22.46 15.29
C GLU A 481 9.13 22.48 16.71
N MET A 482 9.99 22.44 17.72
CA MET A 482 9.62 22.46 19.13
C MET A 482 10.52 23.44 19.89
N ASN A 483 9.92 24.18 20.82
CA ASN A 483 10.68 24.93 21.81
C ASN A 483 11.18 24.00 22.93
N ILE A 484 12.03 24.55 23.81
CA ILE A 484 12.47 23.86 25.03
C ILE A 484 11.24 23.58 25.91
N ALA A 485 11.07 22.33 26.33
CA ALA A 485 9.97 21.91 27.18
C ALA A 485 10.03 22.58 28.56
N SER A 486 8.88 23.00 29.09
CA SER A 486 8.76 23.62 30.42
C SER A 486 7.57 23.03 31.18
N GLY A 487 7.72 22.80 32.49
CA GLY A 487 6.71 22.11 33.28
C GLY A 487 7.28 21.60 34.61
N CYS A 488 6.92 20.38 34.98
CA CYS A 488 6.99 19.89 36.35
C CYS A 488 7.94 18.68 36.46
N PRO A 489 9.22 18.89 36.85
CA PRO A 489 10.17 17.79 37.09
C PRO A 489 9.72 16.82 38.19
N LEU A 490 9.01 17.32 39.21
CA LEU A 490 8.53 16.55 40.37
C LEU A 490 7.01 16.31 40.31
N PHE A 491 6.47 15.98 39.13
CA PHE A 491 5.02 15.93 38.91
C PHE A 491 4.29 14.84 39.71
N CYS A 492 4.80 13.61 39.72
CA CYS A 492 4.19 12.52 40.49
C CYS A 492 5.26 11.58 41.05
N PRO A 493 5.35 11.38 42.38
CA PRO A 493 6.28 10.41 42.96
C PRO A 493 6.02 9.00 42.40
N LEU A 494 7.07 8.31 41.95
CA LEU A 494 6.93 6.96 41.38
C LEU A 494 6.35 5.96 42.39
N ALA A 495 6.52 6.20 43.69
CA ALA A 495 5.92 5.41 44.76
C ALA A 495 4.38 5.39 44.69
N LYS A 496 3.72 6.46 44.22
CA LYS A 496 2.26 6.51 44.04
C LYS A 496 1.76 5.60 42.93
N LEU A 497 2.65 5.13 42.05
CA LEU A 497 2.36 4.22 40.95
C LEU A 497 2.74 2.77 41.26
N ALA A 498 3.33 2.50 42.43
CA ALA A 498 3.69 1.16 42.84
C ALA A 498 2.48 0.39 43.38
N GLY A 499 2.49 -0.94 43.21
CA GLY A 499 1.44 -1.82 43.75
C GLY A 499 0.06 -1.58 43.13
N LYS A 500 -1.00 -1.63 43.96
CA LYS A 500 -2.38 -1.35 43.55
C LYS A 500 -2.62 0.15 43.51
N SER A 501 -2.13 0.81 42.46
CA SER A 501 -2.33 2.24 42.23
C SER A 501 -3.66 2.52 41.51
N PRO A 502 -4.44 3.53 41.94
CA PRO A 502 -5.64 3.94 41.20
C PRO A 502 -5.32 4.67 39.89
N TYR A 503 -4.06 5.10 39.69
CA TYR A 503 -3.58 5.79 38.50
C TYR A 503 -3.10 4.85 37.39
N LEU A 504 -2.60 3.66 37.76
CA LEU A 504 -2.10 2.63 36.85
C LEU A 504 -3.00 1.38 36.91
N ARG A 505 -3.76 1.16 35.85
CA ARG A 505 -4.67 0.01 35.69
C ARG A 505 -4.49 -0.57 34.29
N ASP A 506 -4.55 -1.90 34.17
CA ASP A 506 -4.40 -2.61 32.90
C ASP A 506 -3.15 -2.13 32.12
N ASP A 507 -2.04 -1.99 32.85
CA ASP A 507 -0.76 -1.46 32.36
C ASP A 507 -0.86 -0.12 31.60
N THR A 508 -1.83 0.71 32.00
CA THR A 508 -2.19 1.96 31.31
C THR A 508 -2.34 3.11 32.31
N ILE A 509 -1.83 4.29 31.92
CA ILE A 509 -2.09 5.57 32.61
C ILE A 509 -2.72 6.59 31.65
N PHE A 510 -3.36 7.62 32.21
CA PHE A 510 -3.92 8.72 31.43
C PHE A 510 -3.41 10.07 31.94
N ILE A 511 -2.80 10.84 31.04
CA ILE A 511 -2.39 12.22 31.29
C ILE A 511 -3.39 13.15 30.62
N LYS A 512 -3.86 14.18 31.32
CA LYS A 512 -4.72 15.22 30.76
C LYS A 512 -4.01 16.57 30.81
N ALA A 513 -4.07 17.31 29.72
CA ALA A 513 -3.67 18.70 29.67
C ALA A 513 -4.88 19.58 29.36
N ILE A 514 -4.94 20.74 30.00
CA ILE A 514 -5.96 21.76 29.78
C ILE A 514 -5.24 23.09 29.65
N VAL A 515 -5.41 23.74 28.51
CA VAL A 515 -4.92 25.09 28.23
C VAL A 515 -6.10 26.04 28.33
N ASP A 516 -5.99 27.03 29.21
CA ASP A 516 -7.00 28.07 29.36
C ASP A 516 -7.12 28.88 28.07
N LEU A 517 -8.33 28.99 27.53
CA LEU A 517 -8.59 29.71 26.28
C LEU A 517 -9.03 31.16 26.50
N THR A 518 -9.07 31.62 27.75
CA THR A 518 -9.45 33.00 28.08
C THR A 518 -8.55 34.00 27.36
N GLY A 519 -9.14 34.87 26.53
CA GLY A 519 -8.43 35.93 25.80
C GLY A 519 -7.87 35.55 24.42
N LEU A 520 -8.16 34.33 23.93
CA LEU A 520 -7.81 33.85 22.58
C LEU A 520 -8.94 34.00 21.56
#